data_AF-A0A2N7QBZ4-F1
#
_entry.id   AF-A0A2N7QBZ4-F1
#
_cell.length_a   1.000
_cell.length_b   1.000
_cell.length_c   1.000
_cell.angle_alpha   90.00
_cell.angle_beta   90.00
_cell.angle_gamma   90.00
#
_symmetry.space_group_name_H-M   'P 1'
#
loop_
_entity.id
_entity.type
_entity.pdbx_description
1 polymer ?
#
loop_
_entity_poly.entity_id
_entity_poly.type
_entity_poly.pdbx_seq_one_letter_code
_entity_poly.pdbx_strand_id
1 'polypeptide(L)'
;MRDYKRPEKTIPRSPGIAEEWIAAIKEGKKSTTDFSYSGPLTEMMLLGNVALRFKDDNVALEWDSENFRFTNIAEANQYLHTEYRQGWEL
;
A
#
# COMPACT_ATOMS: atom_id res chain seq x y z
N MET A 1 -13.21 -18.02 -29.82
CA MET A 1 -12.67 -17.18 -28.74
C MET A 1 -13.19 -15.77 -28.96
N ARG A 2 -13.70 -15.08 -27.94
CA ARG A 2 -14.09 -13.67 -28.10
C ARG A 2 -12.81 -12.86 -28.35
N ASP A 3 -12.84 -11.97 -29.34
CA ASP A 3 -11.72 -11.07 -29.65
C ASP A 3 -11.48 -10.14 -28.45
N TYR A 4 -10.46 -10.44 -27.64
CA TYR A 4 -10.09 -9.61 -26.51
C TYR A 4 -9.37 -8.35 -27.01
N LYS A 5 -10.00 -7.19 -26.85
CA LYS A 5 -9.37 -5.90 -27.12
C LYS A 5 -8.56 -5.46 -25.90
N ARG A 6 -7.25 -5.29 -26.07
CA ARG A 6 -6.38 -4.78 -25.02
C ARG A 6 -6.76 -3.34 -24.66
N PRO A 7 -6.69 -2.95 -23.37
CA PRO A 7 -6.83 -1.56 -22.97
C PRO A 7 -5.74 -0.69 -23.62
N GLU A 8 -6.05 0.60 -23.75
CA GLU A 8 -5.09 1.59 -24.26
C GLU A 8 -3.87 1.69 -23.34
N LYS A 9 -2.72 2.04 -23.92
CA LYS A 9 -1.49 2.21 -23.14
C LYS A 9 -1.59 3.50 -22.33
N THR A 10 -1.50 3.39 -21.01
CA THR A 10 -1.62 4.53 -20.09
C THR A 10 -0.29 5.05 -19.59
N ILE A 11 0.73 4.18 -19.44
CA ILE A 11 2.06 4.54 -18.93
C ILE A 11 3.18 3.96 -19.82
N PRO A 12 4.37 4.59 -19.84
CA PRO A 12 5.55 4.02 -20.47
C PRO A 12 5.90 2.66 -19.87
N ARG A 13 6.52 1.80 -20.66
CA ARG A 13 7.03 0.52 -20.15
C ARG A 13 8.26 0.80 -19.29
N SER A 14 8.29 0.26 -18.07
CA SER A 14 9.46 0.37 -17.20
C SER A 14 10.66 -0.33 -17.85
N PRO A 15 11.85 0.29 -17.86
CA PRO A 15 13.10 -0.36 -18.26
C PRO A 15 13.55 -1.43 -17.23
N GLY A 16 12.95 -1.41 -16.03
CA GLY A 16 13.35 -2.22 -14.88
C GLY A 16 13.49 -1.30 -13.66
N ILE A 17 13.05 -1.77 -12.48
CA ILE A 17 12.94 -0.93 -11.27
C ILE A 17 14.29 -0.27 -10.91
N ALA A 18 15.38 -1.03 -10.97
CA ALA A 18 16.71 -0.52 -10.65
C ALA A 18 17.20 0.55 -11.63
N GLU A 19 17.01 0.33 -12.93
CA GLU A 19 17.41 1.28 -13.98
C GLU A 19 16.58 2.56 -13.91
N GLU A 20 15.27 2.42 -13.73
CA GLU A 20 14.35 3.54 -13.57
C GLU A 20 14.72 4.40 -12.35
N TRP A 21 15.02 3.76 -11.22
CA TRP A 21 15.42 4.48 -10.00
C TRP A 21 16.70 5.29 -10.19
N ILE A 22 17.73 4.71 -10.84
CA ILE A 22 18.98 5.41 -11.14
C ILE A 22 18.73 6.59 -12.09
N ALA A 23 17.92 6.40 -13.12
CA ALA A 23 17.58 7.46 -14.08
C ALA A 23 16.81 8.60 -13.40
N ALA A 24 15.81 8.27 -12.57
CA ALA A 24 15.03 9.24 -11.81
C ALA A 24 15.92 10.11 -10.91
N ILE A 25 16.88 9.51 -10.21
CA ILE A 25 17.86 10.24 -9.39
C ILE A 25 18.71 11.19 -10.24
N LYS A 26 19.27 10.69 -11.35
CA LYS A 26 20.15 11.49 -12.23
C LYS A 26 19.41 12.67 -12.88
N GLU A 27 18.13 12.51 -13.17
CA GLU A 27 17.30 13.52 -13.82
C GLU A 27 16.54 14.43 -12.83
N GLY A 28 16.62 14.14 -11.52
CA GLY A 28 15.87 14.89 -10.50
C GLY A 28 14.35 14.71 -10.63
N LYS A 29 13.89 13.54 -11.10
CA LYS A 29 12.47 13.20 -11.29
C LYS A 29 12.02 12.14 -10.28
N LYS A 30 10.70 11.97 -10.16
CA LYS A 30 10.11 10.85 -9.42
C LYS A 30 10.23 9.55 -10.23
N SER A 31 10.44 8.43 -9.52
CA SER A 31 10.22 7.11 -10.12
C SER A 31 8.73 6.85 -10.32
N THR A 32 8.38 5.82 -11.09
CA THR A 32 6.97 5.43 -11.29
C THR A 32 6.32 4.86 -10.03
N THR A 33 7.15 4.50 -9.05
CA THR A 33 6.76 3.93 -7.75
C THR A 33 7.22 4.80 -6.57
N ASP A 34 7.06 6.12 -6.65
CA ASP A 34 7.39 7.02 -5.54
C ASP A 34 6.48 6.82 -4.32
N PHE A 35 6.79 7.46 -3.19
CA PHE A 35 6.04 7.27 -1.94
C PHE A 35 4.56 7.66 -2.04
N SER A 36 4.19 8.58 -2.94
CA SER A 36 2.76 8.92 -3.14
C SER A 36 1.94 7.77 -3.73
N TYR A 37 2.58 6.83 -4.42
CA TYR A 37 1.98 5.60 -4.92
C TYR A 37 2.26 4.41 -3.99
N SER A 38 3.53 4.19 -3.67
CA SER A 38 3.99 3.01 -2.91
C SER A 38 3.52 3.02 -1.46
N GLY A 39 3.29 4.20 -0.86
CA GLY A 39 2.73 4.34 0.49
C GLY A 39 1.33 3.74 0.58
N PRO A 40 0.32 4.30 -0.14
CA PRO A 40 -1.05 3.78 -0.14
C PRO A 40 -1.15 2.31 -0.59
N LEU A 41 -0.31 1.90 -1.54
CA LEU A 41 -0.25 0.49 -1.96
C LEU A 41 0.18 -0.42 -0.79
N THR A 42 1.24 -0.05 -0.08
CA THR A 42 1.74 -0.80 1.06
C THR A 42 0.72 -0.83 2.20
N GLU A 43 0.09 0.32 2.48
CA GLU A 43 -0.99 0.45 3.46
C GLU A 43 -2.12 -0.55 3.16
N MET A 44 -2.64 -0.55 1.93
CA MET A 44 -3.69 -1.48 1.50
C MET A 44 -3.28 -2.95 1.68
N MET A 45 -2.04 -3.31 1.32
CA MET A 45 -1.53 -4.67 1.53
C MET A 45 -1.46 -5.05 3.01
N LEU A 46 -1.05 -4.13 3.89
CA LEU A 46 -0.95 -4.38 5.33
C LEU A 46 -2.31 -4.50 6.00
N LEU A 47 -3.31 -3.74 5.56
CA LEU A 47 -4.70 -3.88 6.04
C LEU A 47 -5.25 -5.29 5.77
N GLY A 48 -4.83 -5.94 4.68
CA GLY A 48 -5.13 -7.34 4.41
C GLY A 48 -4.67 -8.30 5.52
N ASN A 49 -3.52 -8.03 6.14
CA ASN A 49 -3.04 -8.82 7.29
C ASN A 49 -3.89 -8.60 8.54
N VAL A 50 -4.48 -7.41 8.71
CA VAL A 50 -5.43 -7.16 9.81
C VAL A 50 -6.73 -7.90 9.54
N ALA A 51 -7.27 -7.82 8.32
CA ALA A 51 -8.50 -8.52 7.94
C ALA A 51 -8.39 -10.05 8.16
N LEU A 52 -7.24 -10.66 7.89
CA LEU A 52 -7.01 -12.09 8.14
C LEU A 52 -7.14 -12.50 9.62
N ARG A 53 -6.98 -11.58 10.57
CA ARG A 53 -7.17 -11.85 12.00
C ARG A 53 -8.64 -11.94 12.41
N PHE A 54 -9.53 -11.33 11.64
CA PHE A 54 -10.99 -11.30 11.85
C PHE A 54 -11.74 -12.21 10.87
N LYS A 55 -11.02 -13.13 10.20
CA LYS A 55 -11.58 -14.00 9.14
C LYS A 55 -12.76 -14.86 9.61
N ASP A 56 -12.79 -15.24 10.89
CA ASP A 56 -13.81 -16.13 11.46
C ASP A 56 -15.05 -15.34 11.93
N ASP A 57 -14.94 -14.02 12.05
CA ASP A 57 -16.02 -13.13 12.50
C ASP A 57 -16.97 -12.72 11.36
N ASN A 58 -16.62 -13.07 10.11
CA ASN A 58 -17.38 -12.75 8.89
C ASN A 58 -17.79 -11.26 8.80
N VAL A 59 -16.85 -10.37 9.17
CA VAL A 59 -17.04 -8.92 9.19
C VAL A 59 -16.12 -8.23 8.17
N ALA A 60 -16.62 -7.18 7.53
CA ALA A 60 -15.80 -6.28 6.73
C ALA A 60 -15.24 -5.17 7.64
N LEU A 61 -13.93 -4.99 7.68
CA LEU A 61 -13.31 -3.89 8.40
C LEU A 61 -13.45 -2.59 7.59
N GLU A 62 -13.97 -1.54 8.21
CA GLU A 62 -14.10 -0.21 7.61
C GLU A 62 -12.87 0.63 7.95
N TRP A 63 -12.14 1.06 6.93
CA TRP A 63 -10.87 1.77 7.06
C TRP A 63 -11.02 3.27 6.76
N ASP A 64 -10.59 4.10 7.71
CA ASP A 64 -10.46 5.55 7.56
C ASP A 64 -8.97 5.88 7.39
N SER A 65 -8.54 6.05 6.14
CA SER A 65 -7.14 6.32 5.79
C SER A 65 -6.68 7.72 6.22
N GLU A 66 -7.61 8.68 6.34
CA GLU A 66 -7.26 10.04 6.75
C GLU A 66 -6.89 10.11 8.23
N ASN A 67 -7.64 9.39 9.08
CA ASN A 67 -7.38 9.32 10.53
C ASN A 67 -6.62 8.05 10.95
N PHE A 68 -6.21 7.22 9.98
CA PHE A 68 -5.43 6.00 10.17
C PHE A 68 -6.04 5.04 11.21
N ARG A 69 -7.32 4.69 11.05
CA ARG A 69 -8.05 3.83 12.01
C ARG A 69 -9.16 3.00 11.36
N PHE A 70 -9.50 1.89 12.02
CA PHE A 70 -10.73 1.17 11.78
C PHE A 70 -11.88 1.83 12.55
N THR A 71 -12.99 2.10 11.86
CA THR A 71 -14.14 2.84 12.41
C THR A 71 -15.17 1.94 13.08
N ASN A 72 -15.25 0.67 12.67
CA ASN A 72 -16.33 -0.24 13.07
C ASN A 72 -15.91 -1.32 14.09
N ILE A 73 -14.62 -1.67 14.16
CA ILE A 73 -14.08 -2.67 15.11
C ILE A 73 -12.89 -2.07 15.84
N ALA A 74 -13.09 -1.66 17.10
CA ALA A 74 -12.08 -0.94 17.88
C ALA A 74 -10.83 -1.82 18.13
N GLU A 75 -11.04 -3.12 18.35
CA GLU A 75 -10.00 -4.11 18.59
C GLU A 75 -9.04 -4.24 17.40
N ALA A 76 -9.47 -3.98 16.17
CA ALA A 76 -8.60 -4.04 15.00
C ALA A 76 -7.47 -2.98 15.04
N ASN A 77 -7.71 -1.85 15.71
CA ASN A 77 -6.73 -0.77 15.83
C ASN A 77 -5.48 -1.17 16.63
N GLN A 78 -5.55 -2.21 17.47
CA GLN A 78 -4.38 -2.71 18.22
C GLN A 78 -3.27 -3.23 17.29
N TYR A 79 -3.60 -3.57 16.04
CA TYR A 79 -2.66 -4.12 15.06
C TYR A 79 -2.01 -3.06 14.16
N LEU A 80 -2.39 -1.78 14.31
CA LEU A 80 -1.87 -0.67 13.51
C LEU A 80 -0.51 -0.17 14.00
N HIS A 81 -0.21 -0.38 15.28
CA HIS A 81 1.01 0.08 15.92
C HIS A 81 1.73 -1.07 16.60
N THR A 82 3.05 -1.02 16.58
CA THR A 82 3.89 -1.91 17.36
C THR A 82 4.53 -1.11 18.49
N GLU A 83 4.60 -1.70 19.68
CA GLU A 83 5.45 -1.15 20.73
C GLU A 83 6.91 -1.36 20.31
N TYR A 84 7.63 -0.25 20.16
CA TYR A 84 9.05 -0.30 19.89
C TYR A 84 9.83 -0.44 21.20
N ARG A 85 11.04 -1.02 21.12
CA ARG A 85 11.95 -1.10 22.26
C ARG A 85 12.35 0.31 22.70
N GLN A 86 12.51 0.52 24.01
CA GLN A 86 13.04 1.78 24.54
C GLN A 86 14.30 2.26 23.81
N GLY A 87 14.32 3.55 23.47
CA GLY A 87 15.38 4.19 22.68
C GLY A 87 15.17 4.13 21.16
N TRP A 88 14.11 3.46 20.68
CA TRP A 88 13.70 3.46 19.28
C TRP A 88 12.28 4.03 19.20
N GLU A 89 12.18 5.36 19.11
CA GLU A 89 10.91 6.07 18.95
C GLU A 89 10.82 6.62 17.52
N LEU A 90 9.61 6.64 16.96
CA LEU A 90 9.31 7.01 15.57
C LEU A 90 8.78 8.45 15.48
#